data_AF-A0A9W8R8H1-F1
#
_entry.id   AF-A0A9W8R8H1-F1
#
_cell.length_a   1.000
_cell.length_b   1.000
_cell.length_c   1.000
_cell.angle_alpha   90.00
_cell.angle_beta   90.00
_cell.angle_gamma   90.00
#
_symmetry.space_group_name_H-M   'P 1'
#
loop_
_entity.id
_entity.type
_entity.pdbx_description
1 polymer ?
#
loop_
_entity_poly.entity_id
_entity_poly.type
_entity_poly.pdbx_seq_one_letter_code
_entity_poly.pdbx_strand_id
1 'polypeptide(L)'
;MAISSAGPAVPKVEVDEVTGEDILTWRVPLTRDGAAVHVALDDCGFYVRWLFENPQEADGRDLEVAIEHVHYHDLAKAFEQVTGRKARFIDVNFETYWREGSLAETADRPVGVAADASDSANMTIKQNFTGWWNIWRASGYNKGVIQRDYDLLDRIFPGRIRTAEQFLRRIDQEERKRGSTLWDKMVANKPILKVQEDGFTSVRDL
;
A
#
# COMPACT_ATOMS: atom_id res chain seq x y z
N MET A 1 -6.58 0.70 -2.66
CA MET A 1 -5.17 0.89 -2.28
C MET A 1 -4.88 2.37 -2.35
N ALA A 2 -4.02 2.92 -1.50
CA ALA A 2 -3.64 4.33 -1.58
C ALA A 2 -2.41 4.51 -2.47
N ILE A 3 -2.43 5.48 -3.38
CA ILE A 3 -1.24 5.95 -4.11
C ILE A 3 -0.78 7.24 -3.42
N SER A 4 0.34 7.16 -2.72
CA SER A 4 0.87 8.25 -1.90
C SER A 4 2.38 8.26 -1.89
N SER A 5 3.00 9.43 -1.72
CA SER A 5 4.45 9.58 -1.59
C SER A 5 4.98 9.35 -0.16
N ALA A 6 4.11 9.16 0.84
CA ALA A 6 4.49 9.11 2.26
C ALA A 6 4.17 7.76 2.96
N GLY A 7 4.12 6.66 2.21
CA GLY A 7 3.83 5.33 2.73
C GLY A 7 5.06 4.45 3.04
N PRO A 8 4.87 3.26 3.63
CA PRO A 8 5.95 2.28 3.83
C PRO A 8 6.40 1.61 2.53
N ALA A 9 5.58 1.67 1.48
CA ALA A 9 5.75 0.90 0.25
C ALA A 9 5.76 1.80 -1.00
N VAL A 10 6.36 2.99 -0.90
CA VAL A 10 6.38 3.96 -2.00
C VAL A 10 7.39 3.52 -3.05
N PRO A 11 6.98 3.29 -4.31
CA PRO A 11 7.92 2.98 -5.38
C PRO A 11 8.71 4.23 -5.80
N LYS A 12 9.89 4.00 -6.37
CA LYS A 12 10.72 5.06 -6.98
C LYS A 12 10.86 4.82 -8.48
N VAL A 13 10.99 5.89 -9.25
CA VAL A 13 11.41 5.81 -10.64
C VAL A 13 12.93 5.65 -10.65
N GLU A 14 13.40 4.60 -11.29
CA GLU A 14 14.82 4.32 -11.56
C GLU A 14 15.02 4.27 -13.08
N VAL A 15 16.26 4.41 -13.55
CA VAL A 15 16.59 4.20 -14.97
C VAL A 15 17.13 2.79 -15.13
N ASP A 16 16.57 2.04 -16.08
CA ASP A 16 17.11 0.73 -16.45
C ASP A 16 18.48 0.92 -17.12
N GLU A 17 19.53 0.33 -16.55
CA GLU A 17 20.91 0.51 -17.03
C GLU A 17 21.16 -0.11 -18.40
N VAL A 18 20.31 -1.05 -18.84
CA VAL A 18 20.46 -1.76 -20.11
C VAL A 18 19.66 -1.05 -21.21
N THR A 19 18.41 -0.69 -20.94
CA THR A 19 17.52 -0.10 -21.96
C THR A 19 17.51 1.42 -21.94
N GLY A 20 17.92 2.05 -20.83
CA GLY A 20 17.81 3.49 -20.61
C GLY A 20 16.37 3.97 -20.33
N GLU A 21 15.41 3.07 -20.19
CA GLU A 21 14.01 3.39 -19.93
C GLU A 21 13.73 3.59 -18.43
N ASP A 22 12.77 4.46 -18.09
CA ASP A 22 12.31 4.58 -16.71
C ASP A 22 11.56 3.31 -16.27
N ILE A 23 11.90 2.81 -15.08
CA ILE A 23 11.28 1.67 -14.42
C ILE A 23 10.75 2.04 -13.03
N LEU A 24 9.50 1.71 -12.76
CA LEU A 24 8.90 1.91 -11.44
C LEU A 24 9.28 0.75 -10.51
N THR A 25 10.04 1.04 -9.45
CA THR A 25 10.63 0.02 -8.58
C THR A 25 10.08 0.11 -7.16
N TRP A 26 9.46 -0.97 -6.67
CA TRP A 26 9.17 -1.18 -5.25
C TRP A 26 10.36 -1.88 -4.58
N ARG A 27 11.04 -1.21 -3.65
CA ARG A 27 12.11 -1.78 -2.81
C ARG A 27 11.65 -1.90 -1.37
N VAL A 28 11.14 -3.07 -0.98
CA VAL A 28 10.59 -3.28 0.38
C VAL A 28 10.96 -4.66 0.92
N PRO A 29 11.04 -4.83 2.26
CA PRO A 29 11.39 -6.11 2.88
C PRO A 29 10.18 -7.03 3.01
N LEU A 30 9.49 -7.31 1.88
CA LEU A 30 8.27 -8.13 1.88
C LEU A 30 8.56 -9.61 1.64
N THR A 31 9.73 -9.98 1.12
CA THR A 31 10.04 -11.32 0.57
C THR A 31 9.21 -11.68 -0.65
N ARG A 32 9.64 -12.73 -1.37
CA ARG A 32 8.90 -13.26 -2.51
C ARG A 32 7.54 -13.83 -2.13
N ASP A 33 7.49 -14.54 -1.00
CA ASP A 33 6.29 -15.26 -0.54
C ASP A 33 5.40 -14.40 0.36
N GLY A 34 5.88 -13.27 0.87
CA GLY A 34 5.04 -12.34 1.63
C GLY A 34 4.03 -11.62 0.75
N ALA A 35 2.94 -11.18 1.38
CA ALA A 35 1.89 -10.41 0.73
C ALA A 35 1.28 -9.42 1.71
N ALA A 36 0.99 -8.21 1.23
CA ALA A 36 0.30 -7.18 1.99
C ALA A 36 -1.14 -7.05 1.52
N VAL A 37 -2.10 -6.97 2.45
CA VAL A 37 -3.48 -6.66 2.07
C VAL A 37 -3.66 -5.17 1.88
N HIS A 38 -4.36 -4.79 0.82
CA HIS A 38 -4.75 -3.41 0.56
C HIS A 38 -6.26 -3.35 0.40
N VAL A 39 -6.86 -2.22 0.80
CA VAL A 39 -8.30 -1.98 0.67
C VAL A 39 -8.58 -0.90 -0.37
N ALA A 40 -9.61 -1.08 -1.20
CA ALA A 40 -10.16 -0.02 -2.05
C ALA A 40 -11.15 0.80 -1.21
N LEU A 41 -10.89 2.11 -1.06
CA LEU A 41 -11.75 2.97 -0.24
C LEU A 41 -13.18 3.05 -0.79
N ASP A 42 -13.32 2.99 -2.12
CA ASP A 42 -14.62 2.97 -2.80
C ASP A 42 -15.49 1.76 -2.39
N ASP A 43 -14.87 0.66 -1.96
CA ASP A 43 -15.58 -0.55 -1.56
C ASP A 43 -15.98 -0.51 -0.07
N CYS A 44 -15.26 0.27 0.77
CA CYS A 44 -15.48 0.33 2.22
C CYS A 44 -16.94 0.67 2.59
N GLY A 45 -17.58 1.57 1.83
CA GLY A 45 -18.95 1.98 2.09
C GLY A 45 -19.95 0.82 2.02
N PHE A 46 -19.74 -0.16 1.15
CA PHE A 46 -20.61 -1.32 1.01
C PHE A 46 -20.51 -2.24 2.23
N TYR A 47 -19.30 -2.48 2.74
CA TYR A 47 -19.09 -3.31 3.93
C TYR A 47 -19.63 -2.63 5.19
N VAL A 48 -19.41 -1.33 5.35
CA VAL A 48 -19.97 -0.57 6.48
C VAL A 48 -21.49 -0.60 6.48
N ARG A 49 -22.11 -0.37 5.32
CA ARG A 49 -23.56 -0.48 5.17
C ARG A 49 -24.06 -1.88 5.52
N TRP A 50 -23.38 -2.93 5.04
CA TRP A 50 -23.75 -4.32 5.35
C TRP A 50 -23.73 -4.62 6.85
N LEU A 51 -22.73 -4.11 7.59
CA LEU A 51 -22.67 -4.27 9.05
C LEU A 51 -23.92 -3.73 9.75
N PHE A 52 -24.43 -2.57 9.33
CA PHE A 52 -25.63 -1.96 9.92
C PHE A 52 -26.93 -2.63 9.47
N GLU A 53 -26.99 -3.15 8.24
CA GLU A 53 -28.19 -3.79 7.70
C GLU A 53 -28.35 -5.26 8.14
N ASN A 54 -27.30 -5.88 8.67
CA ASN A 54 -27.28 -7.31 9.00
C ASN A 54 -26.81 -7.59 10.44
N PRO A 55 -27.42 -6.98 11.48
CA PRO A 55 -26.96 -7.11 12.86
C PRO A 55 -26.91 -8.57 13.33
N GLN A 56 -27.83 -9.42 12.87
CA GLN A 56 -27.83 -10.86 13.21
C GLN A 56 -26.55 -11.60 12.77
N GLU A 57 -25.89 -11.15 11.69
CA GLU A 57 -24.63 -11.74 11.18
C GLU A 57 -23.38 -10.92 11.55
N ALA A 58 -23.57 -9.62 11.81
CA ALA A 58 -22.50 -8.64 11.99
C ALA A 58 -22.17 -8.34 13.46
N ASP A 59 -23.11 -8.54 14.39
CA ASP A 59 -22.88 -8.21 15.80
C ASP A 59 -21.67 -8.97 16.38
N GLY A 60 -20.72 -8.22 16.93
CA GLY A 60 -19.48 -8.75 17.50
C GLY A 60 -18.44 -9.24 16.47
N ARG A 61 -18.70 -9.08 15.17
CA ARG A 61 -17.75 -9.46 14.11
C ARG A 61 -16.72 -8.36 13.85
N ASP A 62 -15.46 -8.75 13.80
CA ASP A 62 -14.39 -7.95 13.18
C ASP A 62 -14.37 -8.24 11.67
N LEU A 63 -14.96 -7.34 10.87
CA LEU A 63 -15.03 -7.50 9.42
C LEU A 63 -13.77 -6.97 8.76
N GLU A 64 -12.83 -7.88 8.50
CA GLU A 64 -11.55 -7.55 7.90
C GLU A 64 -11.64 -7.50 6.36
N VAL A 65 -11.59 -6.30 5.79
CA VAL A 65 -11.76 -6.08 4.34
C VAL A 65 -10.42 -5.96 3.60
N ALA A 66 -10.36 -6.49 2.38
CA ALA A 66 -9.20 -6.40 1.48
C ALA A 66 -9.61 -6.66 0.02
N ILE A 67 -8.80 -6.20 -0.93
CA ILE A 67 -8.96 -6.62 -2.34
C ILE A 67 -8.41 -8.05 -2.51
N GLU A 68 -7.16 -8.26 -2.10
CA GLU A 68 -6.47 -9.55 -2.03
C GLU A 68 -5.22 -9.43 -1.13
N HIS A 69 -4.54 -10.56 -0.91
CA HIS A 69 -3.17 -10.60 -0.40
C HIS A 69 -2.22 -10.30 -1.57
N VAL A 70 -1.80 -9.05 -1.69
CA VAL A 70 -1.02 -8.58 -2.84
C VAL A 70 0.44 -8.99 -2.68
N HIS A 71 0.91 -9.89 -3.54
CA HIS A 71 2.33 -10.15 -3.72
C HIS A 71 2.93 -9.05 -4.62
N TYR A 72 4.00 -8.39 -4.18
CA TYR A 72 4.50 -7.21 -4.88
C TYR A 72 5.12 -7.51 -6.25
N HIS A 73 5.55 -8.76 -6.46
CA HIS A 73 5.98 -9.22 -7.78
C HIS A 73 4.80 -9.24 -8.78
N ASP A 74 3.59 -9.59 -8.34
CA ASP A 74 2.40 -9.56 -9.18
C ASP A 74 1.82 -8.15 -9.29
N LEU A 75 1.96 -7.32 -8.26
CA LEU A 75 1.65 -5.89 -8.34
C LEU A 75 2.46 -5.21 -9.47
N ALA A 76 3.76 -5.49 -9.53
CA ALA A 76 4.63 -4.94 -10.58
C ALA A 76 4.20 -5.44 -11.97
N LYS A 77 3.96 -6.74 -12.16
CA LYS A 77 3.46 -7.28 -13.43
C LYS A 77 2.12 -6.65 -13.84
N ALA A 78 1.18 -6.54 -12.91
CA ALA A 78 -0.12 -5.93 -13.16
C ALA A 78 0.04 -4.46 -13.58
N PHE A 79 0.95 -3.72 -12.95
CA PHE A 79 1.26 -2.35 -13.34
C PHE A 79 1.80 -2.27 -14.78
N GLU A 80 2.72 -3.15 -15.16
CA GLU A 80 3.24 -3.21 -16.54
C GLU A 80 2.11 -3.51 -17.54
N GLN A 81 1.23 -4.46 -17.22
CA GLN A 81 0.11 -4.84 -18.09
C GLN A 81 -0.93 -3.71 -18.26
N VAL A 82 -1.15 -2.90 -17.23
CA VAL A 82 -2.11 -1.80 -17.28
C VAL A 82 -1.55 -0.59 -18.00
N THR A 83 -0.28 -0.26 -17.77
CA THR A 83 0.32 1.01 -18.22
C THR A 83 1.18 0.86 -19.48
N GLY A 84 1.67 -0.34 -19.77
CA GLY A 84 2.72 -0.58 -20.76
C GLY A 84 4.11 -0.08 -20.31
N ARG A 85 4.26 0.43 -19.08
CA ARG A 85 5.51 0.96 -18.53
C ARG A 85 6.18 -0.07 -17.65
N LYS A 86 7.52 -0.10 -17.66
CA LYS A 86 8.30 -1.06 -16.88
C LYS A 86 8.10 -0.88 -15.38
N ALA A 87 8.02 -1.99 -14.68
CA ALA A 87 7.95 -2.00 -13.23
C ALA A 87 8.53 -3.29 -12.62
N ARG A 88 9.06 -3.19 -11.40
CA ARG A 88 9.62 -4.33 -10.69
C ARG A 88 9.46 -4.23 -9.17
N PHE A 89 9.51 -5.39 -8.55
CA PHE A 89 9.67 -5.52 -7.11
C PHE A 89 11.07 -6.07 -6.80
N ILE A 90 11.75 -5.47 -5.84
CA ILE A 90 13.01 -5.94 -5.30
C ILE A 90 12.85 -6.13 -3.80
N ASP A 91 12.98 -7.37 -3.36
CA ASP A 91 13.10 -7.70 -1.95
C ASP A 91 14.45 -7.21 -1.42
N VAL A 92 14.41 -6.41 -0.37
CA VAL A 92 15.60 -5.87 0.29
C VAL A 92 15.62 -6.28 1.76
N ASN A 93 16.81 -6.39 2.35
CA ASN A 93 16.90 -6.60 3.79
C ASN A 93 16.47 -5.32 4.55
N PHE A 94 16.18 -5.46 5.85
CA PHE A 94 15.78 -4.33 6.68
C PHE A 94 16.84 -3.24 6.78
N GLU A 95 18.13 -3.60 6.76
CA GLU A 95 19.21 -2.61 6.81
C GLU A 95 19.16 -1.66 5.62
N THR A 96 19.07 -2.19 4.39
CA THR A 96 18.92 -1.42 3.16
C THR A 96 17.61 -0.64 3.16
N TYR A 97 16.48 -1.24 3.58
CA TYR A 97 15.20 -0.53 3.66
C TYR A 97 15.27 0.68 4.60
N TRP A 98 15.90 0.54 5.77
CA TRP A 98 16.01 1.64 6.72
C TRP A 98 17.08 2.68 6.35
N ARG A 99 18.01 2.34 5.45
CA ARG A 99 19.00 3.27 4.91
C ARG A 99 18.47 4.06 3.70
N GLU A 100 17.72 3.42 2.82
CA GLU A 100 17.42 3.95 1.47
C GLU A 100 15.91 3.95 1.12
N GLY A 101 15.09 3.25 1.90
CA GLY A 101 13.66 3.07 1.67
C GLY A 101 12.83 4.31 1.96
N SER A 102 11.52 4.21 1.72
CA SER A 102 10.60 5.36 1.77
C SER A 102 10.43 5.98 3.17
N LEU A 103 10.72 5.22 4.23
CA LEU A 103 10.63 5.71 5.61
C LEU A 103 12.00 6.02 6.24
N ALA A 104 13.11 5.92 5.49
CA ALA A 104 14.47 6.07 6.02
C ALA A 104 14.67 7.41 6.76
N GLU A 105 14.23 8.53 6.18
CA GLU A 105 14.38 9.87 6.78
C GLU A 105 13.58 10.08 8.07
N THR A 106 12.62 9.19 8.35
CA THR A 106 11.74 9.27 9.52
C THR A 106 11.94 8.11 10.48
N ALA A 107 12.92 7.23 10.22
CA ALA A 107 13.10 5.95 10.92
C ALA A 107 13.14 6.10 12.46
N ASP A 108 13.87 7.09 12.96
CA ASP A 108 14.08 7.29 14.39
C ASP A 108 13.05 8.23 15.03
N ARG A 109 12.08 8.75 14.27
CA ARG A 109 10.99 9.55 14.82
C ARG A 109 10.01 8.65 15.59
N PRO A 110 9.36 9.16 16.65
CA PRO A 110 8.31 8.42 17.33
C PRO A 110 7.09 8.26 16.42
N VAL A 111 6.35 7.16 16.57
CA VAL A 111 5.13 6.88 15.77
C VAL A 111 3.96 7.77 16.18
N GLY A 112 3.84 8.11 17.47
CA GLY A 112 2.74 8.92 18.00
C GLY A 112 2.98 10.41 17.84
N VAL A 113 1.97 11.16 17.39
CA VAL A 113 2.06 12.63 17.25
C VAL A 113 2.25 13.34 18.60
N ALA A 114 1.72 12.75 19.68
CA ALA A 114 1.85 13.25 21.05
C ALA A 114 2.95 12.52 21.86
N ALA A 115 3.76 11.69 21.21
CA ALA A 115 4.79 10.90 21.87
C ALA A 115 6.00 11.79 22.21
N ASP A 116 6.38 11.82 23.49
CA ASP A 116 7.63 12.44 23.93
C ASP A 116 8.82 11.57 23.51
N ALA A 117 9.62 12.01 22.55
CA ALA A 117 10.76 11.25 22.06
C ALA A 117 11.79 10.85 23.17
N SER A 118 11.75 11.49 24.34
CA SER A 118 12.58 11.14 25.49
C SER A 118 12.00 10.04 26.39
N ASP A 119 10.73 9.66 26.21
CA ASP A 119 10.10 8.57 26.94
C ASP A 119 10.62 7.21 26.42
N SER A 120 11.24 6.45 27.32
CA SER A 120 11.76 5.10 27.05
C SER A 120 10.70 4.10 26.57
N ALA A 121 9.42 4.35 26.83
CA ALA A 121 8.31 3.52 26.38
C ALA A 121 7.89 3.80 24.93
N ASN A 122 8.43 4.85 24.29
CA ASN A 122 8.06 5.17 22.92
C ASN A 122 8.70 4.23 21.90
N MET A 123 7.92 3.97 20.85
CA MET A 123 8.32 3.16 19.71
C MET A 123 8.67 4.07 18.53
N THR A 124 9.82 3.84 17.92
CA THR A 124 10.21 4.52 16.69
C THR A 124 9.45 3.98 15.49
N ILE A 125 9.35 4.77 14.42
CA ILE A 125 8.81 4.33 13.12
C ILE A 125 9.54 3.08 12.65
N LYS A 126 10.86 3.03 12.84
CA LYS A 126 11.70 1.87 12.55
C LYS A 126 11.24 0.61 13.26
N GLN A 127 11.06 0.67 14.58
CA GLN A 127 10.63 -0.46 15.38
C GLN A 127 9.23 -0.94 14.97
N ASN A 128 8.29 0.01 14.82
CA ASN A 128 6.91 -0.30 14.47
C ASN A 128 6.78 -0.95 13.09
N PHE A 129 7.34 -0.31 12.06
CA PHE A 129 7.22 -0.82 10.69
C PHE A 129 8.11 -2.03 10.43
N THR A 130 9.16 -2.28 11.23
CA THR A 130 9.85 -3.59 11.21
C THR A 130 8.92 -4.71 11.64
N GLY A 131 8.15 -4.51 12.72
CA GLY A 131 7.11 -5.44 13.15
C GLY A 131 6.01 -5.60 12.09
N TRP A 132 5.51 -4.48 11.56
CA TRP A 132 4.49 -4.45 10.50
C TRP A 132 4.92 -5.24 9.26
N TRP A 133 6.16 -5.05 8.77
CA TRP A 133 6.68 -5.82 7.64
C TRP A 133 6.76 -7.32 7.94
N ASN A 134 7.20 -7.70 9.14
CA ASN A 134 7.24 -9.12 9.52
C ASN A 134 5.86 -9.78 9.53
N ILE A 135 4.79 -9.05 9.88
CA ILE A 135 3.42 -9.55 9.76
C ILE A 135 3.11 -9.91 8.30
N TRP A 136 3.40 -9.02 7.34
CA TRP A 136 3.10 -9.28 5.92
C TRP A 136 4.00 -10.32 5.28
N ARG A 137 5.27 -10.40 5.68
CA ARG A 137 6.17 -11.50 5.31
C ARG A 137 5.59 -12.86 5.71
N ALA A 138 4.89 -12.91 6.84
CA ALA A 138 4.25 -14.12 7.37
C ALA A 138 2.76 -14.27 7.01
N SER A 139 2.23 -13.48 6.06
CA SER A 139 0.80 -13.47 5.70
C SER A 139 0.51 -13.86 4.25
N GLY A 140 1.52 -14.30 3.48
CA GLY A 140 1.39 -14.69 2.09
C GLY A 140 0.30 -15.73 1.82
N TYR A 141 -0.32 -15.67 0.62
CA TYR A 141 -1.30 -16.66 0.16
C TYR A 141 -2.53 -16.85 1.07
N ASN A 142 -2.92 -15.80 1.81
CA ASN A 142 -3.99 -15.86 2.79
C ASN A 142 -3.74 -16.91 3.89
N LYS A 143 -2.48 -17.05 4.32
CA LYS A 143 -2.06 -17.98 5.37
C LYS A 143 -1.26 -17.24 6.44
N GLY A 144 -1.19 -17.80 7.64
CA GLY A 144 -0.37 -17.25 8.72
C GLY A 144 -1.10 -16.19 9.52
N VAL A 145 -0.43 -15.06 9.79
CA VAL A 145 -0.89 -14.09 10.80
C VAL A 145 -2.14 -13.34 10.34
N ILE A 146 -2.15 -12.83 9.11
CA ILE A 146 -3.28 -12.08 8.56
C ILE A 146 -4.01 -12.92 7.51
N GLN A 147 -5.27 -13.23 7.80
CA GLN A 147 -6.15 -13.97 6.90
C GLN A 147 -7.41 -13.16 6.60
N ARG A 148 -8.09 -13.45 5.50
CA ARG A 148 -9.29 -12.75 5.05
C ARG A 148 -10.31 -13.77 4.55
N ASP A 149 -11.57 -13.55 4.90
CA ASP A 149 -12.70 -14.32 4.39
C ASP A 149 -13.18 -13.71 3.07
N TYR A 150 -12.45 -14.00 1.98
CA TYR A 150 -12.75 -13.43 0.67
C TYR A 150 -14.12 -13.87 0.13
N ASP A 151 -14.58 -15.07 0.48
CA ASP A 151 -15.91 -15.56 0.10
C ASP A 151 -17.01 -14.74 0.76
N LEU A 152 -16.83 -14.38 2.04
CA LEU A 152 -17.71 -13.44 2.73
C LEU A 152 -17.67 -12.06 2.07
N LEU A 153 -16.49 -11.52 1.74
CA LEU A 153 -16.39 -10.23 1.06
C LEU A 153 -17.09 -10.24 -0.30
N ASP A 154 -16.95 -11.33 -1.06
CA ASP A 154 -17.61 -11.54 -2.35
C ASP A 154 -19.13 -11.68 -2.21
N ARG A 155 -19.61 -12.31 -1.14
CA ARG A 155 -21.04 -12.39 -0.82
C ARG A 155 -21.62 -11.03 -0.45
N ILE A 156 -20.91 -10.25 0.38
CA ILE A 156 -21.36 -8.93 0.83
C ILE A 156 -21.39 -7.94 -0.34
N PHE A 157 -20.31 -7.89 -1.12
CA PHE A 157 -20.22 -7.00 -2.27
C PHE A 157 -19.67 -7.73 -3.50
N PRO A 158 -20.56 -8.35 -4.32
CA PRO A 158 -20.15 -9.03 -5.54
C PRO A 158 -19.44 -8.13 -6.56
N GLY A 159 -19.65 -6.81 -6.49
CA GLY A 159 -19.01 -5.81 -7.34
C GLY A 159 -17.64 -5.32 -6.86
N ARG A 160 -17.10 -5.86 -5.76
CA ARG A 160 -15.83 -5.40 -5.18
C ARG A 160 -14.66 -5.52 -6.14
N ILE A 161 -13.65 -4.69 -5.90
CA ILE A 161 -12.33 -4.84 -6.50
C ILE A 161 -11.64 -6.04 -5.82
N ARG A 162 -11.24 -7.03 -6.63
CA ARG A 162 -10.69 -8.31 -6.17
C ARG A 162 -9.19 -8.44 -6.34
N THR A 163 -8.60 -7.65 -7.23
CA THR A 163 -7.17 -7.77 -7.52
C THR A 163 -6.51 -6.41 -7.63
N ALA A 164 -5.19 -6.38 -7.42
CA ALA A 164 -4.34 -5.23 -7.68
C ALA A 164 -4.47 -4.76 -9.13
N GLU A 165 -4.55 -5.69 -10.10
CA GLU A 165 -4.76 -5.33 -11.51
C GLU A 165 -6.09 -4.61 -11.73
N GLN A 166 -7.20 -5.12 -11.17
CA GLN A 166 -8.50 -4.45 -11.26
C GLN A 166 -8.45 -3.05 -10.65
N PHE A 167 -7.80 -2.91 -9.49
CA PHE A 167 -7.57 -1.60 -8.87
C PHE A 167 -6.80 -0.67 -9.81
N LEU A 168 -5.66 -1.10 -10.34
CA LEU A 168 -4.80 -0.29 -11.21
C LEU A 168 -5.52 0.09 -12.51
N ARG A 169 -6.28 -0.83 -13.14
CA ARG A 169 -7.09 -0.54 -14.33
C ARG A 169 -8.11 0.55 -14.07
N ARG A 170 -8.80 0.50 -12.93
CA ARG A 170 -9.77 1.52 -12.53
C ARG A 170 -9.11 2.88 -12.38
N ILE A 171 -7.99 2.96 -11.67
CA ILE A 171 -7.27 4.22 -11.50
C ILE A 171 -6.77 4.76 -12.83
N ASP A 172 -6.20 3.92 -13.71
CA ASP A 172 -5.76 4.37 -15.04
C ASP A 172 -6.93 4.93 -15.87
N GLN A 173 -8.10 4.28 -15.83
CA GLN A 173 -9.30 4.78 -16.50
C GLN A 173 -9.76 6.13 -15.93
N GLU A 174 -9.69 6.33 -14.62
CA GLU A 174 -10.03 7.59 -13.96
C GLU A 174 -9.06 8.72 -14.33
N GLU A 175 -7.75 8.44 -14.36
CA GLU A 175 -6.73 9.41 -14.77
C GLU A 175 -6.84 9.76 -16.26
N ARG A 176 -7.11 8.78 -17.13
CA ARG A 176 -7.35 9.04 -18.57
C ARG A 176 -8.52 9.96 -18.81
N LYS A 177 -9.61 9.83 -18.05
CA LYS A 177 -10.76 10.76 -18.12
C LYS A 177 -10.38 12.19 -17.74
N ARG A 178 -9.30 12.37 -17.00
CA ARG A 178 -8.74 13.67 -16.58
C ARG A 178 -7.60 14.16 -17.49
N GLY A 179 -7.31 13.44 -18.58
CA GLY A 179 -6.22 13.78 -19.50
C GLY A 179 -4.82 13.40 -19.00
N SER A 180 -4.74 12.45 -18.05
CA SER A 180 -3.50 11.95 -17.44
C SER A 180 -3.40 10.43 -17.61
N THR A 181 -2.39 9.80 -17.01
CA THR A 181 -2.24 8.34 -16.92
C THR A 181 -1.96 7.87 -15.50
N LEU A 182 -2.14 6.58 -15.24
CA LEU A 182 -1.70 5.99 -13.97
C LEU A 182 -0.19 6.18 -13.75
N TRP A 183 0.63 6.14 -14.81
CA TRP A 183 2.06 6.42 -14.70
C TRP A 183 2.31 7.83 -14.17
N ASP A 184 1.71 8.85 -14.78
CA ASP A 184 1.86 10.25 -14.37
C ASP A 184 1.42 10.44 -12.91
N LYS A 185 0.33 9.77 -12.51
CA LYS A 185 -0.14 9.76 -11.12
C LYS A 185 0.88 9.14 -10.15
N MET A 186 1.54 8.05 -10.53
CA MET A 186 2.56 7.42 -9.68
C MET A 186 3.80 8.30 -9.53
N VAL A 187 4.21 8.97 -10.60
CA VAL A 187 5.40 9.85 -10.60
C VAL A 187 5.15 11.17 -9.86
N ALA A 188 3.96 11.75 -10.01
CA ALA A 188 3.57 13.02 -9.42
C ALA A 188 2.76 12.88 -8.12
N ASN A 189 2.81 11.72 -7.46
CA ASN A 189 2.02 11.50 -6.25
C ASN A 189 2.47 12.44 -5.11
N LYS A 190 1.51 12.79 -4.25
CA LYS A 190 1.72 13.61 -3.05
C LYS A 190 1.36 12.78 -1.81
N PRO A 191 1.73 13.22 -0.60
CA PRO A 191 1.17 12.63 0.60
C PRO A 191 -0.36 12.79 0.56
N ILE A 192 -1.08 11.85 1.15
CA ILE A 192 -2.53 11.89 1.25
C ILE A 192 -2.95 11.79 2.72
N LEU A 193 -4.23 12.02 3.01
CA LEU A 193 -4.80 11.97 4.36
C LEU A 193 -4.07 12.96 5.30
N LYS A 194 -3.76 12.53 6.53
CA LYS A 194 -3.24 13.39 7.60
C LYS A 194 -2.06 14.24 7.19
N VAL A 195 -1.07 13.66 6.51
CA VAL A 195 0.15 14.39 6.11
C VAL A 195 -0.19 15.54 5.16
N GLN A 196 -1.17 15.35 4.27
CA GLN A 196 -1.64 16.40 3.37
C GLN A 196 -2.48 17.44 4.13
N GLU A 197 -3.39 17.00 5.00
CA GLU A 197 -4.25 17.88 5.82
C GLU A 197 -3.45 18.75 6.79
N ASP A 198 -2.32 18.24 7.31
CA ASP A 198 -1.43 18.94 8.24
C ASP A 198 -0.50 19.94 7.50
N GLY A 199 -0.70 20.15 6.19
CA GLY A 199 -0.03 21.19 5.42
C GLY A 199 1.37 20.82 4.93
N PHE A 200 1.67 19.54 4.70
CA PHE A 200 2.97 19.13 4.17
C PHE A 200 3.33 19.88 2.89
N THR A 201 4.45 20.58 2.92
CA THR A 201 5.12 21.18 1.76
C THR A 201 6.32 20.31 1.36
N SER A 202 6.33 19.87 0.11
CA SER A 202 7.47 19.18 -0.48
C SER A 202 8.65 20.13 -0.62
N VAL A 203 9.89 19.65 -0.47
CA VAL A 203 11.10 20.42 -0.82
C VAL A 203 11.11 20.81 -2.31
N ARG A 204 10.35 20.09 -3.17
CA ARG A 204 10.16 20.44 -4.58
C ARG A 204 9.08 21.51 -4.82
N ASP A 205 8.29 21.84 -3.81
CA ASP A 205 7.26 22.88 -3.85
C ASP A 205 7.77 24.23 -3.25
N LEU A 206 9.08 24.32 -2.93
CA LEU A 206 9.83 25.51 -2.52
C LEU A 206 10.89 25.86 -3.57
#